data_AF-A0A6J4UQE2-F1
#
_entry.id   AF-A0A6J4UQE2-F1
#
_cell.length_a   1.000
_cell.length_b   1.000
_cell.length_c   1.000
_cell.angle_alpha   90.00
_cell.angle_beta   90.00
_cell.angle_gamma   90.00
#
_symmetry.space_group_name_H-M   'P 1'
#
loop_
_entity.id
_entity.type
_entity.pdbx_description
1 polymer ?
#
loop_
_entity_poly.entity_id
_entity_poly.type
_entity_poly.pdbx_seq_one_letter_code
_entity_poly.pdbx_strand_id
1 'polypeptide(L)'
;MIQPQTRLKVADNSGAREIMCIRVLGGSSRKYGSVGDTIIASVKVAQPNAAVKKGDVVRAVIVRTASEYGRADGSHIKFDDNAAVLINPQ
;
A
#
# COMPACT_ATOMS: atom_id res chain seq x y z
N MET A 1 8.42 5.38 -2.82
CA MET A 1 8.66 5.45 -1.38
C MET A 1 7.35 5.85 -0.75
N ILE A 2 6.86 5.05 0.19
CA ILE A 2 5.55 5.20 0.83
C ILE A 2 5.79 5.61 2.28
N GLN A 3 5.05 6.59 2.78
CA GLN A 3 5.15 7.05 4.18
C GLN A 3 3.74 7.22 4.76
N PRO A 4 3.59 7.47 6.07
CA PRO A 4 2.32 7.87 6.63
C PRO A 4 1.67 9.01 5.82
N GLN A 5 0.35 8.93 5.65
CA GLN A 5 -0.51 9.81 4.85
C GLN A 5 -0.37 9.68 3.32
N THR A 6 0.54 8.86 2.79
CA THR A 6 0.58 8.55 1.35
C THR A 6 -0.70 7.81 0.92
N ARG A 7 -1.31 8.24 -0.18
CA ARG A 7 -2.42 7.54 -0.84
C ARG A 7 -1.89 6.51 -1.82
N LEU A 8 -2.51 5.33 -1.83
CA LEU A 8 -2.21 4.24 -2.76
C LEU A 8 -3.51 3.75 -3.39
N LYS A 9 -3.44 3.41 -4.68
CA LYS A 9 -4.53 2.66 -5.32
C LYS A 9 -4.54 1.24 -4.78
N VAL A 10 -5.73 0.66 -4.70
CA VAL A 10 -5.88 -0.76 -4.40
C VAL A 10 -5.87 -1.56 -5.69
N ALA A 11 -5.03 -2.58 -5.75
CA ALA A 11 -4.83 -3.43 -6.93
C ALA A 11 -5.31 -4.86 -6.70
N ASP A 12 -6.52 -5.01 -6.15
CA ASP A 12 -7.17 -6.28 -5.87
C ASP A 12 -8.70 -6.21 -6.07
N ASN A 13 -9.40 -7.30 -5.77
CA ASN A 13 -10.85 -7.44 -5.86
C ASN A 13 -11.59 -7.31 -4.52
N SER A 14 -10.97 -6.71 -3.49
CA SER A 14 -11.60 -6.49 -2.18
C SER A 14 -12.78 -5.49 -2.23
N GLY A 15 -12.81 -4.65 -3.27
CA GLY A 15 -13.76 -3.56 -3.43
C GLY A 15 -13.27 -2.23 -2.87
N ALA A 16 -12.13 -2.18 -2.15
CA ALA A 16 -11.44 -0.92 -1.90
C ALA A 16 -10.85 -0.37 -3.21
N ARG A 17 -10.87 0.96 -3.38
CA ARG A 17 -10.26 1.65 -4.55
C ARG A 17 -9.03 2.44 -4.16
N GLU A 18 -9.05 3.06 -2.98
CA GLU A 18 -7.96 3.89 -2.48
C GLU A 18 -7.79 3.71 -0.98
N ILE A 19 -6.54 3.60 -0.54
CA ILE A 19 -6.15 3.52 0.86
C ILE A 19 -5.14 4.62 1.19
N MET A 20 -5.09 5.01 2.46
CA MET A 20 -4.08 5.92 2.99
C MET A 20 -3.22 5.18 4.01
N CYS A 21 -1.90 5.16 3.78
CA CYS A 21 -0.95 4.59 4.72
C CYS A 21 -1.04 5.32 6.07
N ILE A 22 -1.23 4.57 7.14
CA ILE A 22 -1.17 5.06 8.53
C ILE A 22 0.24 4.79 9.08
N ARG A 23 0.76 3.58 8.85
CA ARG A 23 2.05 3.15 9.39
C ARG A 23 2.69 2.09 8.50
N VAL A 24 4.01 2.20 8.30
CA VAL A 24 4.83 1.15 7.68
C VAL A 24 5.28 0.17 8.76
N LEU A 25 5.13 -1.14 8.53
CA LEU A 25 5.52 -2.18 9.48
C LEU A 25 6.99 -2.62 9.27
N GLY A 26 7.59 -3.21 10.31
CA GLY A 26 8.98 -3.69 10.28
C GLY A 26 9.96 -2.95 11.17
N GLY A 27 9.50 -2.29 12.24
CA GLY A 27 10.37 -1.68 13.26
C GLY A 27 9.88 -0.32 13.77
N SER A 28 10.46 0.16 14.87
CA SER A 28 10.16 1.47 15.46
C SER A 28 10.76 2.64 14.69
N SER A 29 11.92 2.44 14.04
CA SER A 29 12.65 3.46 13.28
C SER A 29 12.25 3.54 11.81
N ARG A 30 11.36 2.65 11.33
CA ARG A 30 11.03 2.56 9.91
C ARG A 30 10.11 3.71 9.48
N LYS A 31 10.66 4.63 8.68
CA LYS A 31 9.95 5.82 8.18
C LYS A 31 9.27 5.60 6.82
N TYR A 32 9.83 4.70 6.01
CA TYR A 32 9.45 4.51 4.62
C TYR A 32 9.23 3.05 4.26
N GLY A 33 8.24 2.82 3.40
CA GLY A 33 7.92 1.54 2.77
C GLY A 33 8.32 1.50 1.30
N SER A 34 8.78 0.33 0.87
CA SER A 34 9.10 -0.06 -0.50
C SER A 34 8.19 -1.20 -0.96
N VAL A 35 8.34 -1.63 -2.21
CA VAL A 35 7.66 -2.83 -2.72
C VAL A 35 7.96 -4.03 -1.81
N GLY A 36 6.94 -4.82 -1.49
CA GLY A 36 7.01 -5.97 -0.58
C GLY A 36 6.74 -5.63 0.89
N ASP A 37 6.81 -4.36 1.30
CA ASP A 37 6.53 -4.00 2.68
C ASP A 37 5.05 -4.02 3.02
N THR A 38 4.76 -4.44 4.25
CA THR A 38 3.41 -4.38 4.81
C THR A 38 3.17 -3.02 5.48
N ILE A 39 1.99 -2.47 5.25
CA ILE A 39 1.50 -1.24 5.85
C ILE A 39 0.17 -1.47 6.57
N ILE A 40 -0.08 -0.66 7.59
CA ILE A 40 -1.43 -0.41 8.12
C ILE A 40 -1.97 0.80 7.36
N ALA A 41 -3.19 0.69 6.85
CA ALA A 41 -3.82 1.74 6.06
C ALA A 41 -5.30 1.92 6.42
N SER A 42 -5.85 3.10 6.15
CA SER A 42 -7.30 3.33 6.19
C SER A 42 -7.87 3.34 4.78
N VAL A 43 -9.01 2.68 4.57
CA VAL A 43 -9.76 2.74 3.32
C VAL A 43 -10.38 4.12 3.18
N LYS A 44 -10.14 4.76 2.04
CA LYS A 44 -10.61 6.13 1.76
C LYS A 44 -11.69 6.18 0.70
N VAL A 45 -11.62 5.26 -0.26
CA VAL A 45 -12.64 5.05 -1.27
C VAL A 45 -12.89 3.55 -1.37
N ALA A 46 -14.16 3.15 -1.30
CA ALA A 46 -14.61 1.78 -1.50
C ALA A 46 -15.80 1.77 -2.47
N GLN A 47 -15.98 0.66 -3.18
CA GLN A 47 -17.16 0.41 -3.98
C GLN A 47 -18.40 0.26 -3.08
N PRO A 48 -19.60 0.63 -3.56
CA PRO A 48 -20.84 0.29 -2.89
C PRO A 48 -20.93 -1.23 -2.69
N ASN A 49 -21.46 -1.67 -1.55
CA ASN A 49 -21.66 -3.09 -1.20
C ASN A 49 -20.38 -3.95 -1.12
N ALA A 50 -19.19 -3.34 -1.14
CA ALA A 50 -17.94 -4.05 -0.87
C ALA A 50 -17.88 -4.56 0.58
N ALA A 51 -17.14 -5.66 0.79
CA ALA A 51 -16.89 -6.20 2.12
C ALA A 51 -16.13 -5.19 3.02
N VAL A 52 -15.20 -4.44 2.41
CA VAL A 52 -14.47 -3.35 3.06
C VAL A 52 -15.19 -2.02 2.84
N LYS A 53 -15.30 -1.22 3.90
CA LYS A 53 -16.00 0.07 3.92
C LYS A 53 -15.00 1.21 4.05
N LYS A 54 -15.44 2.41 3.63
CA LYS A 54 -14.67 3.64 3.86
C LYS A 54 -14.48 3.84 5.37
N GLY A 55 -13.23 4.08 5.79
CA GLY A 55 -12.85 4.24 7.18
C GLY A 55 -12.21 3.00 7.79
N ASP A 56 -12.42 1.81 7.22
CA ASP A 56 -11.88 0.57 7.75
C ASP A 56 -10.35 0.62 7.78
N VAL A 57 -9.78 0.08 8.86
CA VAL A 57 -8.34 -0.08 9.01
C VAL A 57 -7.96 -1.47 8.51
N VAL A 58 -7.09 -1.51 7.51
CA VAL A 58 -6.69 -2.72 6.81
C VAL A 58 -5.17 -2.87 6.81
N ARG A 59 -4.70 -4.12 6.63
CA ARG A 59 -3.31 -4.41 6.27
C ARG A 59 -3.20 -4.52 4.77
N ALA A 60 -2.09 -4.03 4.21
CA ALA A 60 -1.82 -4.15 2.79
C ALA A 60 -0.33 -4.32 2.52
N VAL A 61 0.01 -4.99 1.42
CA VAL A 61 1.39 -5.09 0.91
C VAL A 61 1.55 -4.14 -0.28
N ILE A 62 2.62 -3.35 -0.28
CA ILE A 62 2.95 -2.46 -1.38
C ILE A 62 3.45 -3.28 -2.57
N VAL A 63 2.84 -3.13 -3.75
CA VAL A 63 3.20 -3.88 -4.97
C VAL A 63 3.78 -2.99 -6.07
N ARG A 64 3.44 -1.70 -6.09
CA ARG A 64 4.01 -0.73 -7.02
C ARG A 64 4.36 0.57 -6.32
N THR A 65 5.44 1.20 -6.77
CA THR A 65 5.85 2.52 -6.31
C THR A 65 6.25 3.44 -7.46
N ALA A 66 5.83 4.70 -7.39
CA ALA A 66 6.25 5.76 -8.32
C ALA A 66 7.65 6.32 -8.02
N SER A 67 8.24 5.95 -6.89
CA SER A 67 9.67 6.12 -6.69
C SER A 67 10.41 5.00 -7.39
N GLU A 68 11.48 5.37 -8.08
CA GLU A 68 12.43 4.43 -8.61
C GLU A 68 13.10 3.64 -7.48
N TYR A 69 13.41 2.37 -7.74
CA TYR A 69 14.27 1.55 -6.91
C TYR A 69 15.13 0.60 -7.78
N GLY A 70 16.32 0.29 -7.27
CA GLY A 70 17.27 -0.61 -7.93
C GLY A 70 16.97 -2.09 -7.68
N ARG A 71 17.35 -2.93 -8.63
CA ARG A 71 17.35 -4.39 -8.53
C ARG A 71 18.78 -4.93 -8.41
N ALA A 72 18.88 -6.19 -7.99
CA ALA A 72 20.18 -6.85 -7.81
C ALA A 72 20.97 -7.00 -9.12
N ASP A 73 20.31 -6.97 -10.28
CA ASP A 73 20.93 -7.01 -11.60
C ASP A 73 21.44 -5.63 -12.07
N GLY A 74 21.32 -4.58 -11.24
CA GLY A 74 21.71 -3.20 -11.57
C GLY A 74 20.67 -2.41 -12.36
N SER A 75 19.59 -3.05 -12.83
CA SER A 75 18.48 -2.35 -13.46
C SER A 75 17.67 -1.56 -12.43
N HIS A 76 17.01 -0.49 -12.88
CA HIS A 76 16.11 0.31 -12.07
C HIS A 76 14.69 0.18 -12.60
N ILE A 77 13.70 0.20 -11.69
CA ILE A 77 12.29 0.21 -12.07
C ILE A 77 11.54 1.31 -11.32
N LYS A 78 10.61 1.92 -12.04
CA LYS A 78 9.60 2.85 -11.53
C LYS A 78 8.25 2.51 -12.18
N PHE A 79 7.18 2.73 -11.44
CA PHE A 79 5.81 2.62 -11.95
C PHE A 79 5.17 4.01 -12.07
N ASP A 80 4.08 4.12 -12.82
CA ASP A 80 3.35 5.39 -12.96
C ASP A 80 2.58 5.75 -11.69
N ASP A 81 2.22 4.75 -10.86
CA ASP A 81 1.47 4.94 -9.64
C ASP A 81 1.97 4.13 -8.44
N ASN A 82 1.50 4.51 -7.25
CA ASN A 82 1.64 3.73 -6.03
C ASN A 82 0.42 2.83 -5.86
N ALA A 83 0.65 1.54 -5.63
CA ALA A 83 -0.42 0.58 -5.42
C ALA A 83 -0.09 -0.46 -4.35
N ALA A 84 -1.14 -0.96 -3.71
CA ALA A 84 -1.06 -1.99 -2.69
C ALA A 84 -2.22 -3.00 -2.84
N VAL A 85 -2.02 -4.18 -2.25
CA VAL A 85 -3.01 -5.26 -2.18
C VAL A 85 -3.35 -5.50 -0.72
N LEU A 86 -4.63 -5.58 -0.37
CA LEU A 86 -5.08 -5.87 0.99
C LEU A 86 -4.72 -7.31 1.35
N ILE A 87 -4.34 -7.52 2.61
CA ILE A 87 -4.02 -8.83 3.16
C ILE A 87 -4.76 -9.06 4.48
N ASN A 88 -5.07 -10.32 4.76
CA ASN A 88 -5.66 -10.71 6.03
C ASN A 88 -4.60 -10.70 7.15
N PRO A 89 -4.98 -10.40 8.40
CA PRO A 89 -4.19 -10.79 9.55
C PRO A 89 -4.13 -12.32 9.54
N GLN A 90 -2.93 -12.87 9.43
CA GLN A 90 -2.70 -14.31 9.61
C GLN A 90 -2.97 -14.72 11.06
#